data_AF-A0A9E3BXX6-F1
#
_entry.id   AF-A0A9E3BXX6-F1
#
_cell.length_a   1.000
_cell.length_b   1.000
_cell.length_c   1.000
_cell.angle_alpha   90.00
_cell.angle_beta   90.00
_cell.angle_gamma   90.00
#
_symmetry.space_group_name_H-M   'P 1'
#
loop_
_entity.id
_entity.type
_entity.pdbx_description
1 polymer ?
#
loop_
_entity_poly.entity_id
_entity_poly.type
_entity_poly.pdbx_seq_one_letter_code
_entity_poly.pdbx_strand_id
1 'polypeptide(L)'
;MSSTRTNAEVAEVFEDIADILERQGENPFKVKAYRNAVRTLEDLNEPVADIAARGTLRKLPGFGEAIAGKTQEILETGTCELYERLKAEQAARAPVEDEEEELSSGGATDEADIPSPW
;
A
#
# COMPACT_ATOMS: atom_id res chain seq x y z
N MET A 1 -21.64 -10.25 -3.42
CA MET A 1 -20.99 -10.32 -4.74
C MET A 1 -19.52 -10.59 -4.47
N SER A 2 -19.02 -11.78 -4.78
CA SER A 2 -17.60 -12.08 -4.59
C SER A 2 -16.87 -11.37 -5.72
N SER A 3 -16.28 -10.22 -5.42
CA SER A 3 -15.44 -9.49 -6.38
C SER A 3 -14.15 -10.29 -6.55
N THR A 4 -14.12 -11.14 -7.57
CA THR A 4 -12.87 -11.78 -8.01
C THR A 4 -11.91 -10.67 -8.41
N ARG A 5 -10.73 -10.66 -7.80
CA ARG A 5 -9.72 -9.65 -8.08
C ARG A 5 -9.16 -9.78 -9.48
N THR A 6 -8.99 -8.63 -10.10
CA THR A 6 -8.43 -8.46 -11.42
C THR A 6 -6.92 -8.55 -11.40
N ASN A 7 -6.31 -8.80 -12.56
CA ASN A 7 -4.85 -8.83 -12.70
C ASN A 7 -4.23 -7.51 -12.25
N ALA A 8 -4.89 -6.39 -12.54
CA ALA A 8 -4.45 -5.04 -12.17
C ALA A 8 -4.40 -4.85 -10.65
N GLU A 9 -5.41 -5.31 -9.91
CA GLU A 9 -5.41 -5.21 -8.43
C GLU A 9 -4.27 -6.01 -7.80
N VAL A 10 -3.97 -7.21 -8.34
CA VAL A 10 -2.83 -8.01 -7.86
C VAL A 10 -1.50 -7.32 -8.22
N ALA A 11 -1.41 -6.75 -9.42
CA ALA A 11 -0.23 -6.03 -9.87
C ALA A 11 0.03 -4.80 -9.00
N GLU A 12 -1.00 -4.03 -8.65
CA GLU A 12 -0.90 -2.86 -7.78
C GLU A 12 -0.31 -3.21 -6.40
N VAL A 13 -0.79 -4.30 -5.78
CA VAL A 13 -0.24 -4.75 -4.48
C VAL A 13 1.25 -5.13 -4.60
N PHE A 14 1.65 -5.80 -5.69
CA PHE A 14 3.06 -6.14 -5.90
C PHE A 14 3.94 -4.94 -6.24
N GLU A 15 3.39 -3.97 -6.95
CA GLU A 15 4.08 -2.71 -7.26
C GLU A 15 4.35 -1.93 -5.97
N ASP A 16 3.35 -1.80 -5.10
CA ASP A 16 3.54 -1.16 -3.79
C ASP A 16 4.57 -1.90 -2.94
N ILE A 17 4.54 -3.24 -2.89
CA ILE A 17 5.57 -4.01 -2.16
C ILE A 17 6.97 -3.71 -2.72
N ALA A 18 7.13 -3.64 -4.04
CA ALA A 18 8.40 -3.33 -4.67
C ALA A 18 8.89 -1.92 -4.26
N ASP A 19 8.00 -0.93 -4.31
CA ASP A 19 8.29 0.45 -3.92
C ASP A 19 8.71 0.57 -2.45
N ILE A 20 8.02 -0.13 -1.55
CA ILE A 20 8.33 -0.12 -0.12
C ILE A 20 9.72 -0.74 0.12
N LEU A 21 9.98 -1.92 -0.45
CA LEU A 21 11.26 -2.61 -0.30
C LEU A 21 12.41 -1.79 -0.90
N GLU A 22 12.21 -1.18 -2.06
CA GLU A 22 13.20 -0.32 -2.71
C GLU A 22 13.55 0.89 -1.83
N ARG A 23 12.55 1.58 -1.28
CA ARG A 23 12.75 2.71 -0.36
C ARG A 23 13.45 2.32 0.94
N GLN A 24 13.21 1.10 1.44
CA GLN A 24 13.87 0.58 2.63
C GLN A 24 15.32 0.14 2.37
N GLY A 25 15.76 0.09 1.11
CA GLY A 25 17.07 -0.45 0.76
C GLY A 25 17.17 -1.97 1.00
N GLU A 26 16.04 -2.66 0.92
CA GLU A 26 15.97 -4.11 1.04
C GLU A 26 16.64 -4.82 -0.15
N ASN A 27 16.66 -6.15 -0.11
CA ASN A 27 17.37 -6.94 -1.09
C ASN A 27 16.90 -6.63 -2.55
N PRO A 28 17.80 -6.17 -3.45
CA PRO A 28 17.43 -5.78 -4.82
C PRO A 28 16.90 -6.95 -5.67
N PHE A 29 17.28 -8.19 -5.34
CA PHE A 29 16.71 -9.37 -5.99
C PHE A 29 15.21 -9.54 -5.68
N LYS A 30 14.77 -9.21 -4.46
CA LYS A 30 13.36 -9.25 -4.08
C LYS A 30 12.58 -8.19 -4.83
N VAL A 31 13.07 -6.94 -4.83
CA VAL A 31 12.45 -5.81 -5.56
C VAL A 31 12.26 -6.19 -7.03
N LYS A 32 13.32 -6.69 -7.67
CA LYS A 32 13.25 -7.13 -9.08
C LYS A 32 12.26 -8.27 -9.31
N ALA A 33 12.13 -9.21 -8.37
CA ALA A 33 11.15 -10.28 -8.47
C ALA A 33 9.72 -9.75 -8.48
N TYR A 34 9.37 -8.82 -7.58
CA TYR A 34 8.06 -8.18 -7.56
C TYR A 34 7.79 -7.37 -8.84
N ARG A 35 8.73 -6.54 -9.28
CA ARG A 35 8.59 -5.77 -10.54
C ARG A 35 8.39 -6.67 -11.76
N ASN A 36 9.08 -7.82 -11.82
CA ASN A 36 8.88 -8.79 -12.90
C ASN A 36 7.49 -9.43 -12.83
N ALA A 37 6.99 -9.71 -11.62
CA ALA A 37 5.65 -10.23 -11.43
C ALA A 37 4.58 -9.24 -11.91
N VAL A 38 4.72 -7.96 -11.59
CA VAL A 38 3.85 -6.87 -12.07
C VAL A 38 3.77 -6.86 -13.59
N ARG A 39 4.91 -6.78 -14.28
CA ARG A 39 4.96 -6.80 -15.76
C ARG A 39 4.27 -8.02 -16.33
N THR A 40 4.48 -9.18 -15.71
CA THR A 40 3.86 -10.43 -16.15
C THR A 40 2.33 -10.39 -15.96
N LEU A 41 1.82 -9.79 -14.89
CA LEU A 41 0.39 -9.63 -14.63
C LEU A 41 -0.27 -8.65 -15.62
N GLU A 42 0.44 -7.58 -15.99
CA GLU A 42 -0.03 -6.60 -16.98
C GLU A 42 -0.09 -7.19 -18.40
N ASP A 43 0.90 -8.03 -18.75
CA ASP A 43 0.97 -8.70 -20.06
C ASP A 43 0.04 -9.92 -20.18
N LEU A 44 -0.60 -10.34 -19.08
CA LEU A 44 -1.49 -11.51 -19.08
C LEU A 44 -2.81 -11.20 -19.80
N ASN A 45 -3.06 -11.96 -20.88
CA ASN A 45 -4.34 -11.91 -21.61
C ASN A 45 -5.50 -12.63 -20.91
N GLU A 46 -5.22 -13.44 -19.88
CA GLU A 46 -6.22 -14.18 -19.12
C GLU A 46 -6.21 -13.79 -17.64
N PRO A 47 -7.32 -13.97 -16.90
CA PRO A 47 -7.36 -13.68 -15.48
C PRO A 47 -6.37 -14.54 -14.68
N VAL A 48 -5.57 -13.89 -13.85
CA VAL A 48 -4.64 -14.56 -12.93
C VAL A 48 -5.38 -15.47 -11.95
N ALA A 49 -6.63 -15.13 -11.62
CA ALA A 49 -7.53 -15.99 -10.84
C ALA A 49 -7.75 -17.37 -11.49
N ASP A 50 -7.90 -17.42 -12.82
CA ASP A 50 -8.09 -18.68 -13.55
C ASP A 50 -6.79 -19.48 -13.60
N ILE A 51 -5.65 -18.81 -13.79
CA ILE A 51 -4.32 -19.45 -13.74
C ILE A 51 -4.06 -20.04 -12.35
N ALA A 52 -4.46 -19.32 -11.29
CA ALA A 52 -4.38 -19.74 -9.91
C ALA A 52 -5.26 -20.94 -9.63
N ALA A 53 -6.52 -20.93 -10.09
CA ALA A 53 -7.44 -22.06 -9.95
C ALA A 53 -6.92 -23.33 -10.64
N ARG A 54 -6.16 -23.19 -11.73
CA ARG A 54 -5.49 -24.30 -12.43
C ARG A 54 -4.19 -24.76 -11.76
N GLY A 55 -3.71 -24.07 -10.71
CA GLY A 55 -2.45 -24.39 -10.04
C GLY A 55 -1.21 -24.12 -10.91
N THR A 56 -1.33 -23.25 -11.92
CA THR A 56 -0.29 -23.04 -12.94
C THR A 56 0.50 -21.74 -12.81
N LEU A 57 0.32 -21.00 -11.71
CA LEU A 57 1.00 -19.71 -11.47
C LEU A 57 2.52 -19.79 -11.62
N ARG A 58 3.13 -20.89 -11.15
CA ARG A 58 4.58 -21.13 -11.23
C ARG A 58 5.11 -21.28 -12.66
N LYS A 59 4.25 -21.38 -13.67
CA LYS A 59 4.64 -21.40 -15.09
C LYS A 59 4.85 -19.99 -15.65
N LEU A 60 4.38 -18.97 -14.94
CA LEU A 60 4.55 -17.58 -15.36
C LEU A 60 6.00 -17.13 -15.12
N PRO A 61 6.58 -16.34 -16.03
CA PRO A 61 7.92 -15.79 -15.84
C PRO A 61 7.96 -14.91 -14.58
N GLY A 62 8.99 -15.08 -13.75
CA GLY A 62 9.11 -14.33 -12.49
C GLY A 62 8.23 -14.82 -11.33
N PHE A 63 7.29 -15.74 -11.56
CA PHE A 63 6.44 -16.32 -10.51
C PHE A 63 7.14 -17.51 -9.83
N GLY A 64 8.05 -17.20 -8.91
CA GLY A 64 8.61 -18.19 -7.99
C GLY A 64 7.60 -18.67 -6.95
N GLU A 65 8.00 -19.59 -6.08
CA GLU A 65 7.14 -20.17 -5.03
C GLU A 65 6.54 -19.09 -4.11
N ALA A 66 7.36 -18.11 -3.71
CA ALA A 66 6.92 -16.99 -2.88
C ALA A 66 5.90 -16.08 -3.59
N ILE A 67 6.14 -15.74 -4.86
CA ILE A 67 5.25 -14.87 -5.64
C ILE A 67 3.92 -15.58 -5.93
N ALA A 68 3.98 -16.86 -6.32
CA ALA A 68 2.79 -17.67 -6.56
C ALA A 68 1.92 -17.80 -5.30
N GLY A 69 2.53 -18.10 -4.14
CA GLY A 69 1.81 -18.18 -2.87
C GLY A 69 1.14 -16.85 -2.50
N LYS A 70 1.86 -15.73 -2.63
CA LYS A 70 1.31 -14.38 -2.38
C LYS A 70 0.20 -14.01 -3.35
N THR A 71 0.32 -14.43 -4.61
CA THR A 71 -0.73 -14.19 -5.61
C THR A 71 -2.04 -14.85 -5.19
N GLN A 72 -1.97 -16.11 -4.72
CA GLN A 72 -3.16 -16.81 -4.22
C GLN A 72 -3.74 -16.11 -2.98
N GLU A 73 -2.88 -15.71 -2.05
CA GLU A 73 -3.29 -14.98 -0.85
C GLU A 73 -4.00 -13.65 -1.18
N ILE A 74 -3.46 -12.89 -2.14
CA ILE A 74 -4.07 -11.63 -2.60
C ILE A 74 -5.41 -11.92 -3.28
N LEU A 75 -5.48 -12.95 -4.12
CA LEU A 75 -6.73 -13.34 -4.78
C LEU A 75 -7.83 -13.71 -3.75
N GLU A 76 -7.47 -14.37 -2.66
CA GLU A 76 -8.41 -14.78 -1.60
C GLU A 76 -8.76 -13.64 -0.64
N THR A 77 -7.76 -12.98 -0.07
CA THR A 77 -7.93 -12.02 1.03
C THR A 77 -7.95 -10.55 0.58
N GLY A 78 -7.20 -10.23 -0.47
CA GLY A 78 -7.08 -8.89 -1.07
C GLY A 78 -5.84 -8.12 -0.76
N THR A 79 -5.05 -8.70 0.11
CA THR A 79 -3.75 -8.22 0.50
C THR A 79 -2.87 -9.45 0.68
N CYS A 80 -1.65 -9.25 1.13
CA CYS A 80 -0.87 -10.35 1.68
C CYS A 80 -0.23 -9.90 2.98
N GLU A 81 0.07 -10.85 3.86
CA GLU A 81 0.72 -10.61 5.14
C GLU A 81 2.00 -9.76 5.00
N LEU A 82 2.73 -9.93 3.89
CA LEU A 82 3.92 -9.11 3.64
C LEU A 82 3.57 -7.64 3.42
N TYR A 83 2.54 -7.34 2.62
CA TYR A 83 2.16 -5.97 2.33
C TYR A 83 1.67 -5.25 3.59
N GLU A 84 0.81 -5.91 4.38
CA GLU A 84 0.33 -5.39 5.66
C GLU A 84 1.48 -5.12 6.63
N ARG A 85 2.43 -6.06 6.73
CA ARG A 85 3.62 -5.88 7.57
C ARG A 85 4.47 -4.69 7.12
N LEU A 86 4.73 -4.58 5.82
CA LEU A 86 5.53 -3.49 5.26
C LEU A 86 4.85 -2.13 5.49
N LYS A 87 3.51 -2.05 5.34
CA LYS A 87 2.73 -0.86 5.67
C LYS A 87 2.83 -0.48 7.14
N ALA A 88 2.67 -1.44 8.05
CA ALA A 88 2.79 -1.19 9.49
C ALA A 88 4.17 -0.65 9.88
N GLU A 89 5.23 -1.16 9.25
CA GLU A 89 6.60 -0.69 9.49
C GLU A 89 6.83 0.74 8.97
N GLN A 90 6.18 1.13 7.87
CA GLN A 90 6.20 2.52 7.40
C GLN A 90 5.50 3.47 8.36
N ALA A 91 4.31 3.10 8.85
CA ALA A 91 3.57 3.88 9.82
C ALA A 91 4.33 4.07 11.14
N ALA A 92 5.12 3.07 11.56
CA ALA A 92 5.95 3.17 12.76
C ALA A 92 7.18 4.07 12.59
N ARG A 93 7.62 4.35 11.35
CA ARG A 93 8.82 5.12 11.04
C ARG A 93 8.54 6.57 10.68
N ALA A 94 7.33 6.90 10.22
CA ALA A 94 6.88 8.28 10.20
C ALA A 94 6.62 8.70 11.67
N PRO A 95 7.40 9.62 12.27
CA PRO A 95 6.83 10.37 13.36
C PRO A 95 5.61 11.06 12.75
N VAL A 96 4.45 10.85 13.37
CA VAL A 96 3.30 11.73 13.21
C VAL A 96 3.84 13.14 13.02
N GLU A 97 3.69 13.70 11.82
CA GLU A 97 3.78 15.14 11.69
C GLU A 97 2.64 15.62 12.57
N ASP A 98 3.02 16.07 13.76
CA ASP A 98 2.18 16.81 14.67
C ASP A 98 1.40 17.81 13.81
N GLU A 99 0.11 17.58 13.61
CA GLU A 99 -0.80 18.69 13.43
C GLU A 99 -0.78 19.44 14.77
N GLU A 100 0.26 20.26 14.96
CA GLU A 100 0.32 21.22 16.05
C GLU A 100 -0.94 22.07 16.00
N GLU A 101 -1.57 22.16 17.16
CA GLU A 101 -2.71 22.98 17.50
C GLU A 101 -2.58 24.43 16.99
N GLU A 102 -3.63 24.95 16.35
CA GLU A 102 -4.00 26.35 16.50
C GLU A 102 -5.31 26.41 17.30
N LEU A 103 -5.24 25.95 18.56
CA LEU A 103 -6.06 26.51 19.63
C LEU A 103 -5.55 27.93 19.93
N SER A 104 -5.85 28.87 19.03
CA SER A 104 -5.69 30.29 19.34
C SER A 104 -6.88 30.75 20.17
N SER A 105 -6.77 30.54 21.48
CA SER A 105 -7.51 31.34 22.46
C SER A 105 -6.93 32.75 22.50
N GLY A 106 -7.77 33.79 22.41
CA GLY A 106 -7.33 35.16 22.76
C GLY A 106 -7.96 36.29 21.96
N GLY A 107 -9.21 36.61 22.26
CA GLY A 107 -9.88 37.81 21.76
C GLY A 107 -10.92 38.34 22.75
N ALA A 108 -10.65 38.24 24.05
CA ALA A 108 -11.41 38.91 25.09
C ALA A 108 -10.52 39.96 25.76
N THR A 109 -10.50 41.15 25.18
CA THR A 109 -10.21 42.38 25.91
C THR A 109 -11.37 43.34 25.67
N ASP A 110 -12.32 43.27 26.59
CA ASP A 110 -12.96 44.41 27.25
C ASP A 110 -12.59 45.79 26.65
N GLU A 111 -13.40 46.28 25.71
CA GLU A 111 -13.49 47.72 25.45
C GLU A 111 -14.69 48.23 26.26
N ALA A 112 -14.50 48.26 27.58
CA ALA A 112 -15.32 49.03 28.48
C ALA A 112 -15.16 50.52 28.13
N ASP A 113 -16.26 51.10 27.66
CA ASP A 113 -16.87 52.32 28.20
C ASP A 113 -15.88 53.29 28.88
N ILE A 114 -15.26 54.16 28.09
CA ILE A 114 -14.68 55.42 28.59
C ILE A 114 -15.66 56.55 28.26
N PRO A 115 -16.56 56.96 29.16
CA PRO A 115 -17.21 58.25 29.04
C PRO A 115 -16.20 59.33 29.45
N SER A 116 -15.80 60.16 28.48
CA SER A 116 -15.07 61.39 28.75
C SER A 116 -16.02 62.57 28.99
N PRO A 117 -15.64 63.53 29.85
CA PRO A 117 -16.56 64.38 30.58
C PRO A 117 -16.90 65.67 29.83
N TRP A 118 -18.21 65.91 29.68
CA TRP A 118 -18.79 67.24 29.80
C TRP A 118 -20.07 67.11 30.64
#